data_AF-N1V796-F1
#
_entry.id   AF-N1V796-F1
#
_cell.length_a   1.000
_cell.length_b   1.000
_cell.length_c   1.000
_cell.angle_alpha   90.00
_cell.angle_beta   90.00
_cell.angle_gamma   90.00
#
_symmetry.space_group_name_H-M   'P 1'
#
loop_
_entity.id
_entity.type
_entity.pdbx_description
1 polymer ?
#
loop_
_entity_poly.entity_id
_entity_poly.type
_entity_poly.pdbx_seq_one_letter_code
_entity_poly.pdbx_strand_id
1 'polypeptide(L)'
;MGFNIQNQSGGVINNVEGDQHIHGSQQGNVHSLIEVREAVQQLQDAVTGSGLNSADSKSVNDCLRDIDAEVKRPAPDKATVATRLKKITEIAKAAGTLAGLVGPIQIMVAWLGTLGKPIAKLLGLFT
;
A
#
# COMPACT_ATOMS: atom_id res chain seq x y z
N MET A 1 -1.40 36.33 15.04
CA MET A 1 -1.46 35.14 14.17
C MET A 1 -0.25 34.28 14.51
N GLY A 2 -0.39 33.34 15.45
CA GLY A 2 0.70 32.47 15.89
C GLY A 2 0.35 31.02 15.62
N PHE A 3 1.16 30.33 14.81
CA PHE A 3 1.05 28.88 14.64
C PHE A 3 2.06 28.21 15.58
N ASN A 4 1.51 27.46 16.53
CA ASN A 4 2.25 26.70 17.52
C ASN A 4 2.39 25.27 16.97
N ILE A 5 3.60 24.84 16.61
CA ILE A 5 3.90 23.45 16.26
C ILE A 5 4.61 22.80 17.44
N GLN A 6 3.84 22.17 18.32
CA GLN A 6 4.33 21.22 19.31
C GLN A 6 4.13 19.81 18.77
N ASN A 7 5.07 19.30 17.97
CA ASN A 7 5.50 17.91 18.04
C ASN A 7 6.75 17.70 17.17
N GLN A 8 7.92 17.86 17.77
CA GLN A 8 9.16 17.31 17.24
C GLN A 8 9.30 15.88 17.73
N SER A 9 9.15 14.91 16.84
CA SER A 9 9.69 13.57 17.05
C SER A 9 10.49 13.19 15.80
N GLY A 10 11.74 13.66 15.77
CA GLY A 10 12.77 13.08 14.94
C GLY A 10 13.14 11.70 15.50
N GLY A 11 13.14 10.70 14.65
CA GLY A 11 13.60 9.34 14.94
C GLY A 11 14.45 8.83 13.79
N VAL A 12 15.72 9.24 13.80
CA VAL A 12 16.89 8.66 13.10
C VAL A 12 16.67 8.18 11.66
N ILE A 13 16.93 9.07 10.68
CA ILE A 13 17.22 8.68 9.30
C ILE A 13 18.71 8.33 9.25
N ASN A 14 19.04 7.04 9.16
CA ASN A 14 20.42 6.59 8.96
C ASN A 14 20.70 6.60 7.45
N ASN A 15 21.25 7.71 6.96
CA ASN A 15 21.60 7.92 5.56
C ASN A 15 23.00 7.34 5.31
N VAL A 16 23.09 6.14 4.74
CA VAL A 16 24.36 5.57 4.30
C VAL A 16 24.46 5.81 2.79
N GLU A 17 25.37 6.70 2.42
CA GLU A 17 25.84 6.95 1.05
C GLU A 17 24.88 7.73 0.12
N GLY A 18 24.80 9.03 0.35
CA GLY A 18 25.06 10.04 -0.69
C GLY A 18 24.13 10.12 -1.90
N ASP A 19 22.83 10.36 -1.68
CA ASP A 19 22.03 11.34 -2.46
C ASP A 19 20.60 11.37 -1.92
N GLN A 20 20.34 12.25 -0.95
CA GLN A 20 19.00 12.41 -0.39
C GLN A 20 18.27 13.55 -1.10
N HIS A 21 17.59 13.22 -2.18
CA HIS A 21 16.72 14.16 -2.90
C HIS A 21 15.36 14.24 -2.23
N ILE A 22 15.19 15.17 -1.28
CA ILE A 22 13.90 15.42 -0.62
C ILE A 22 13.06 16.36 -1.50
N HIS A 23 12.09 15.82 -2.22
CA HIS A 23 10.99 16.63 -2.75
C HIS A 23 9.90 16.76 -1.69
N GLY A 24 9.85 17.93 -1.07
CA GLY A 24 8.71 18.35 -0.26
C GLY A 24 7.52 18.73 -1.14
N SER A 25 6.42 17.99 -1.01
CA SER A 25 5.08 18.56 -1.21
C SER A 25 4.25 18.27 0.04
N GLN A 26 4.14 19.29 0.88
CA GLN A 26 3.12 19.38 1.91
C GLN A 26 1.76 19.44 1.19
N GLN A 27 1.16 18.27 0.94
CA GLN A 27 -0.27 17.98 0.85
C GLN A 27 -0.46 16.56 0.29
N GLY A 28 -0.73 15.59 1.18
CA GLY A 28 -1.65 14.49 0.84
C GLY A 28 -1.11 13.11 0.45
N ASN A 29 0.09 12.68 0.84
CA ASN A 29 0.40 11.24 0.92
C ASN A 29 1.17 10.95 2.21
N VAL A 30 0.55 10.17 3.11
CA VAL A 30 1.10 9.83 4.43
C VAL A 30 2.26 8.84 4.31
N HIS A 31 2.41 8.15 3.17
CA HIS A 31 3.46 7.17 2.90
C HIS A 31 4.28 7.51 1.65
N SER A 32 5.59 7.27 1.75
CA SER A 32 6.57 7.31 0.68
C SER A 32 6.42 6.13 -0.29
N LEU A 33 6.97 6.25 -1.51
CA LEU A 33 6.98 5.14 -2.48
C LEU A 33 7.79 3.93 -1.99
N ILE A 34 8.73 4.12 -1.05
CA ILE A 34 9.51 3.04 -0.45
C ILE A 34 8.60 2.18 0.42
N GLU A 35 7.84 2.78 1.34
CA GLU A 35 6.88 2.07 2.19
C GLU A 35 5.81 1.34 1.39
N VAL A 36 5.37 1.91 0.26
CA VAL A 36 4.41 1.26 -0.65
C VAL A 36 5.02 0.01 -1.29
N ARG A 37 6.28 0.06 -1.71
CA ARG A 37 6.98 -1.10 -2.28
C ARG A 37 7.18 -2.19 -1.24
N GLU A 38 7.54 -1.83 -0.01
CA GLU A 38 7.63 -2.78 1.11
C GLU A 38 6.28 -3.42 1.40
N ALA A 39 5.18 -2.66 1.39
CA ALA A 39 3.84 -3.20 1.56
C ALA A 39 3.45 -4.18 0.44
N VAL A 40 3.88 -3.93 -0.81
CA VAL A 40 3.67 -4.86 -1.93
C VAL A 40 4.45 -6.16 -1.72
N GLN A 41 5.68 -6.10 -1.22
CA GLN A 41 6.47 -7.30 -0.88
C GLN A 41 5.80 -8.09 0.27
N GLN A 42 5.36 -7.40 1.32
CA GLN A 42 4.62 -8.03 2.42
C GLN A 42 3.33 -8.70 1.94
N LEU A 43 2.63 -8.13 0.95
CA LEU A 43 1.47 -8.78 0.33
C LEU A 43 1.84 -10.07 -0.41
N GLN A 44 2.95 -10.07 -1.14
CA GLN A 44 3.42 -11.26 -1.86
C GLN A 44 3.77 -12.41 -0.90
N ASP A 45 4.46 -12.09 0.20
CA ASP A 45 4.81 -13.05 1.25
C ASP A 45 3.54 -13.59 1.94
N ALA A 46 2.64 -12.71 2.33
CA ALA A 46 1.40 -13.09 3.01
C ALA A 46 0.45 -13.91 2.11
N VAL A 47 0.43 -13.65 0.80
CA VAL A 47 -0.34 -14.45 -0.16
C VAL A 47 0.28 -15.83 -0.35
N THR A 48 1.60 -15.94 -0.36
CA THR A 48 2.31 -17.23 -0.45
C THR A 48 2.03 -18.09 0.79
N GLY A 49 1.94 -17.47 1.97
CA GLY A 49 1.54 -18.13 3.21
C GLY A 49 0.02 -18.31 3.39
N SER A 50 -0.81 -17.81 2.46
CA SER A 50 -2.26 -17.86 2.59
C SER A 50 -2.85 -19.19 2.12
N GLY A 51 -3.94 -19.62 2.74
CA GLY A 51 -4.71 -20.81 2.33
C GLY A 51 -5.54 -20.63 1.05
N LEU A 52 -5.14 -19.73 0.13
CA LEU A 52 -5.84 -19.52 -1.14
C LEU A 52 -5.75 -20.78 -2.02
N ASN A 53 -6.81 -21.09 -2.76
CA ASN A 53 -6.74 -22.13 -3.79
C ASN A 53 -5.81 -21.69 -4.93
N SER A 54 -5.36 -22.64 -5.76
CA SER A 54 -4.36 -22.37 -6.80
C SER A 54 -4.82 -21.35 -7.86
N ALA A 55 -6.11 -21.26 -8.16
CA ALA A 55 -6.64 -20.32 -9.14
C ALA A 55 -6.64 -18.88 -8.59
N ASP A 56 -7.12 -18.70 -7.36
CA ASP A 56 -7.15 -17.42 -6.67
C ASP A 56 -5.74 -16.93 -6.34
N SER A 57 -4.87 -17.81 -5.87
CA SER A 57 -3.46 -17.50 -5.62
C SER A 57 -2.77 -17.02 -6.90
N LYS A 58 -2.98 -17.69 -8.03
CA LYS A 58 -2.46 -17.24 -9.34
C LYS A 58 -3.00 -15.85 -9.70
N SER A 59 -4.31 -15.62 -9.57
CA SER A 59 -4.89 -14.32 -9.93
C SER A 59 -4.39 -13.18 -9.05
N VAL A 60 -4.22 -13.43 -7.76
CA VAL A 60 -3.66 -12.46 -6.80
C VAL A 60 -2.20 -12.18 -7.11
N ASN A 61 -1.39 -13.21 -7.37
CA ASN A 61 0.02 -13.06 -7.73
C ASN A 61 0.21 -12.27 -9.04
N ASP A 62 -0.62 -12.53 -10.06
CA ASP A 62 -0.60 -11.74 -11.30
C ASP A 62 -0.90 -10.26 -11.02
N CYS A 63 -1.91 -9.98 -10.19
CA CYS A 63 -2.23 -8.61 -9.80
C CYS A 63 -1.11 -7.94 -8.98
N LEU A 64 -0.46 -8.68 -8.07
CA LEU A 64 0.64 -8.17 -7.26
C LEU A 64 1.89 -7.87 -8.09
N ARG A 65 2.21 -8.71 -9.08
CA ARG A 65 3.30 -8.45 -10.02
C ARG A 65 3.05 -7.18 -10.82
N ASP A 66 1.82 -7.00 -11.30
CA ASP A 66 1.43 -5.82 -12.05
C ASP A 66 1.45 -4.54 -11.19
N ILE A 67 1.07 -4.64 -9.92
CA ILE A 67 1.19 -3.54 -8.94
C ILE A 67 2.67 -3.22 -8.71
N ASP A 68 3.51 -4.24 -8.46
CA ASP A 68 4.95 -4.07 -8.22
C ASP A 68 5.64 -3.35 -9.39
N ALA A 69 5.32 -3.75 -10.62
CA ALA A 69 5.82 -3.08 -11.82
C ALA A 69 5.37 -1.61 -11.89
N GLU A 70 4.11 -1.32 -11.55
CA GLU A 70 3.55 0.04 -11.60
C GLU A 70 4.17 0.97 -10.55
N VAL A 71 4.34 0.51 -9.30
CA VAL A 71 4.92 1.32 -8.21
C VAL A 71 6.43 1.56 -8.38
N LYS A 72 7.09 0.81 -9.27
CA LYS A 72 8.49 1.03 -9.67
C LYS A 72 8.64 2.10 -10.75
N ARG A 73 7.56 2.53 -11.40
CA ARG A 73 7.62 3.59 -12.43
C ARG A 73 7.94 4.96 -11.80
N PRO A 74 8.59 5.87 -12.55
CA PRO A 74 8.87 7.24 -12.08
C PRO A 74 7.59 8.03 -11.72
N ALA A 75 6.48 7.75 -12.41
CA ALA A 75 5.17 8.31 -12.13
C ALA A 75 4.13 7.18 -12.15
N PRO A 76 3.89 6.51 -11.01
CA PRO A 76 2.93 5.41 -10.92
C PRO A 76 1.49 5.87 -11.15
N ASP A 77 0.72 5.09 -11.91
CA ASP A 77 -0.72 5.26 -12.07
C ASP A 77 -1.47 4.66 -10.86
N LYS A 78 -1.84 5.53 -9.93
CA LYS A 78 -2.61 5.18 -8.73
C LYS A 78 -3.98 4.59 -9.04
N ALA A 79 -4.64 4.97 -10.13
CA ALA A 79 -5.97 4.44 -10.47
C ALA A 79 -5.88 2.97 -10.90
N THR A 80 -4.84 2.65 -11.67
CA THR A 80 -4.52 1.27 -12.04
C THR A 80 -4.16 0.43 -10.80
N VAL A 81 -3.32 0.95 -9.89
CA VAL A 81 -3.00 0.25 -8.63
C VAL A 81 -4.24 0.04 -7.77
N ALA A 82 -5.11 1.04 -7.62
CA ALA A 82 -6.34 0.92 -6.83
C ALA A 82 -7.28 -0.16 -7.37
N THR A 83 -7.43 -0.24 -8.69
CA THR A 83 -8.27 -1.26 -9.34
C THR A 83 -7.77 -2.68 -9.05
N ARG A 84 -6.46 -2.91 -9.17
CA ARG A 84 -5.83 -4.21 -8.89
C ARG A 84 -5.87 -4.55 -7.41
N LEU A 85 -5.59 -3.60 -6.53
CA LEU A 85 -5.64 -3.80 -5.09
C LEU A 85 -7.06 -4.12 -4.60
N LYS A 86 -8.07 -3.47 -5.18
CA LYS A 86 -9.48 -3.80 -4.92
C LYS A 86 -9.78 -5.25 -5.28
N LYS A 87 -9.36 -5.72 -6.46
CA LYS A 87 -9.55 -7.11 -6.89
C LYS A 87 -8.89 -8.11 -5.93
N ILE A 88 -7.65 -7.84 -5.49
CA ILE A 88 -6.96 -8.67 -4.49
C ILE A 88 -7.77 -8.73 -3.19
N THR A 89 -8.25 -7.58 -2.72
CA THR A 89 -9.04 -7.48 -1.48
C THR A 89 -10.36 -8.25 -1.58
N GLU A 90 -11.03 -8.21 -2.73
CA GLU A 90 -12.26 -8.96 -2.98
C GLU A 90 -12.02 -10.48 -2.99
N ILE A 91 -10.96 -10.95 -3.65
CA ILE A 91 -10.57 -12.36 -3.66
C ILE A 91 -10.25 -12.84 -2.23
N ALA A 92 -9.40 -12.10 -1.51
CA ALA A 92 -9.01 -12.45 -0.15
C ALA A 92 -10.21 -12.43 0.83
N LYS A 93 -11.15 -11.50 0.63
CA LYS A 93 -12.40 -11.45 1.40
C LYS A 93 -13.27 -12.67 1.13
N ALA A 94 -13.47 -13.03 -0.15
CA ALA A 94 -14.26 -14.19 -0.53
C ALA A 94 -13.65 -15.51 -0.01
N ALA A 95 -12.33 -15.61 0.02
CA ALA A 95 -11.60 -16.76 0.53
C ALA A 95 -11.42 -16.77 2.06
N GLY A 96 -11.83 -15.72 2.78
CA GLY A 96 -11.66 -15.61 4.23
C GLY A 96 -10.22 -15.40 4.70
N THR A 97 -9.28 -15.07 3.79
CA THR A 97 -7.85 -14.89 4.09
C THR A 97 -7.46 -13.43 4.35
N LEU A 98 -8.44 -12.51 4.30
CA LEU A 98 -8.21 -11.06 4.36
C LEU A 98 -7.46 -10.61 5.62
N ALA A 99 -7.65 -11.27 6.76
CA ALA A 99 -7.05 -10.88 8.04
C ALA A 99 -5.51 -10.78 7.98
N GLY A 100 -4.86 -11.71 7.25
CA GLY A 100 -3.40 -11.71 7.10
C GLY A 100 -2.87 -10.63 6.15
N LEU A 101 -3.75 -9.94 5.42
CA LEU A 101 -3.39 -8.94 4.41
C LEU A 101 -3.75 -7.52 4.82
N VAL A 102 -4.49 -7.32 5.91
CA VAL A 102 -5.04 -6.00 6.29
C VAL A 102 -3.95 -4.94 6.44
N GLY A 103 -2.85 -5.25 7.14
CA GLY A 103 -1.77 -4.31 7.40
C GLY A 103 -1.18 -3.69 6.13
N PRO A 104 -0.64 -4.49 5.20
CA PRO A 104 -0.08 -3.93 3.98
C PRO A 104 -1.15 -3.35 3.03
N ILE A 105 -2.39 -3.84 3.02
CA ILE A 105 -3.48 -3.19 2.26
C ILE A 105 -3.76 -1.79 2.82
N GLN A 106 -3.72 -1.58 4.14
CA GLN A 106 -3.93 -0.26 4.75
C GLN A 106 -2.89 0.77 4.33
N ILE A 107 -1.60 0.38 4.29
CA ILE A 107 -0.51 1.25 3.82
C ILE A 107 -0.79 1.70 2.38
N MET A 108 -1.15 0.75 1.51
CA MET A 108 -1.48 1.07 0.12
C MET A 108 -2.73 1.94 0.00
N VAL A 109 -3.78 1.68 0.78
CA VAL A 109 -5.00 2.50 0.83
C VAL A 109 -4.69 3.94 1.24
N ALA A 110 -3.85 4.13 2.26
CA ALA A 110 -3.43 5.44 2.71
C ALA A 110 -2.64 6.20 1.63
N TRP A 111 -1.75 5.50 0.90
CA TRP A 111 -1.06 6.08 -0.25
C TRP A 111 -1.96 6.36 -1.46
N LEU A 112 -3.03 5.59 -1.66
CA LEU A 112 -4.01 5.82 -2.72
C LEU A 112 -4.95 6.99 -2.42
N GLY A 113 -5.03 7.44 -1.16
CA GLY A 113 -5.90 8.52 -0.73
C GLY A 113 -7.38 8.23 -1.06
N THR A 114 -8.03 9.12 -1.80
CA THR A 114 -9.45 8.98 -2.15
C THR A 114 -9.76 7.73 -2.98
N LEU A 115 -8.80 7.28 -3.81
CA LEU A 115 -8.94 6.05 -4.62
C LEU A 115 -8.95 4.78 -3.74
N GLY A 116 -8.41 4.85 -2.52
CA GLY A 116 -8.39 3.76 -1.56
C GLY A 116 -9.72 3.57 -0.79
N LYS A 117 -10.64 4.54 -0.82
CA LYS A 117 -11.89 4.49 -0.04
C LYS A 117 -12.75 3.23 -0.28
N PRO A 118 -12.96 2.77 -1.53
CA PRO A 118 -13.73 1.54 -1.76
C PRO A 118 -13.08 0.31 -1.13
N ILE A 119 -11.74 0.27 -1.10
CA ILE A 119 -10.95 -0.82 -0.53
C ILE A 119 -11.04 -0.77 1.00
N ALA A 120 -10.91 0.41 1.60
CA ALA A 120 -11.10 0.60 3.03
C ALA A 120 -12.48 0.16 3.51
N LYS A 121 -13.53 0.40 2.71
CA LYS A 121 -14.89 -0.10 2.98
C LYS A 121 -14.95 -1.64 2.98
N LEU A 122 -14.20 -2.31 2.08
CA LEU A 122 -14.12 -3.77 2.08
C LEU A 122 -13.46 -4.31 3.35
N LEU A 123 -12.47 -3.57 3.89
CA LEU A 123 -11.79 -3.87 5.16
C LEU A 123 -12.62 -3.56 6.41
N GLY A 124 -13.75 -2.86 6.28
CA GLY A 124 -14.55 -2.42 7.44
C GLY A 124 -13.95 -1.24 8.21
N LEU A 125 -13.07 -0.45 7.58
CA LEU A 125 -12.40 0.70 8.21
C LEU A 125 -13.25 1.99 8.22
N PHE A 126 -14.42 1.96 7.60
CA PHE A 126 -15.40 3.04 7.67
C PHE A 126 -16.77 2.44 8.03
N THR A 127 -17.28 2.82 9.21
CA THR A 127 -18.69 2.65 9.63
C THR A 127 -19.48 3.89 9.25
#